data_AF-A0A699WVX9-F1
#
_entry.id   AF-A0A699WVX9-F1
#
_cell.length_a   1.000
_cell.length_b   1.000
_cell.length_c   1.000
_cell.angle_alpha   90.00
_cell.angle_beta   90.00
_cell.angle_gamma   90.00
#
_symmetry.space_group_name_H-M   'P 1'
#
loop_
_entity.id
_entity.type
_entity.pdbx_description
1 polymer ?
#
loop_
_entity_poly.entity_id
_entity_poly.type
_entity_poly.pdbx_seq_one_letter_code
_entity_poly.pdbx_strand_id
1 'polypeptide(L)'
;LAYSAGAFLGRSVNLLLRQRNLRFTTVYETAMADSLKGMALQGLGIAWVPRLSVAAELERGELVVCGGPQWHVPLEIRLYRCALVRKANVRLLWRKLEGGAAQTGA
;
A
#
# COMPACT_ATOMS: atom_id res chain seq x y z
N LEU A 1 11.64 -7.44 -5.39
CA LEU A 1 11.46 -7.30 -3.93
C LEU A 1 10.04 -7.78 -3.60
N ALA A 2 9.86 -8.62 -2.59
CA ALA A 2 8.58 -9.31 -2.35
C ALA A 2 8.02 -9.07 -0.94
N TYR A 3 6.70 -9.11 -0.83
CA TYR A 3 6.04 -9.16 0.47
C TYR A 3 6.05 -10.59 1.01
N SER A 4 6.23 -10.74 2.33
CA SER A 4 6.08 -12.03 3.00
C SER A 4 4.64 -12.56 2.90
N ALA A 5 4.49 -13.89 2.96
CA ALA A 5 3.21 -14.57 2.74
C ALA A 5 2.06 -14.12 3.66
N GLY A 6 2.38 -13.61 4.87
CA GLY A 6 1.39 -13.10 5.83
C GLY A 6 0.93 -11.66 5.59
N ALA A 7 1.64 -10.89 4.75
CA ALA A 7 1.32 -9.49 4.53
C ALA A 7 0.06 -9.33 3.67
N PHE A 8 -0.84 -8.42 4.08
CA PHE A 8 -2.07 -8.12 3.34
C PHE A 8 -1.78 -7.75 1.88
N LEU A 9 -0.83 -6.83 1.66
CA LEU A 9 -0.44 -6.38 0.32
C LEU A 9 0.20 -7.51 -0.51
N GLY A 10 0.91 -8.44 0.15
CA GLY A 10 1.55 -9.56 -0.51
C GLY A 10 0.56 -10.47 -1.23
N ARG A 11 -0.62 -10.71 -0.66
CA ARG A 11 -1.66 -11.52 -1.32
C ARG A 11 -2.10 -10.91 -2.65
N SER A 12 -2.42 -9.61 -2.66
CA SER A 12 -2.90 -8.93 -3.87
C SER A 12 -1.81 -8.77 -4.92
N VAL A 13 -0.57 -8.45 -4.51
CA VAL A 13 0.57 -8.36 -5.43
C VAL A 13 0.89 -9.73 -6.03
N ASN A 14 0.94 -10.79 -5.21
CA ASN A 14 1.22 -12.14 -5.70
C ASN A 14 0.14 -12.62 -6.67
N LEU A 15 -1.13 -12.28 -6.45
CA LEU A 15 -2.21 -12.57 -7.39
C LEU A 15 -1.98 -11.87 -8.74
N LEU A 16 -1.66 -10.57 -8.73
CA LEU A 16 -1.34 -9.80 -9.93
C LEU A 16 -0.17 -10.43 -10.71
N LEU A 17 0.91 -10.75 -10.02
CA LEU A 17 2.11 -11.34 -10.63
C LEU A 17 1.81 -12.69 -11.30
N ARG A 18 1.02 -13.54 -10.64
CA ARG A 18 0.56 -14.82 -11.18
C ARG A 18 -0.36 -14.63 -12.38
N GLN A 19 -1.34 -13.73 -12.31
CA GLN A 19 -2.27 -13.46 -13.42
C GLN A 19 -1.57 -12.96 -14.68
N ARG A 20 -0.44 -12.26 -14.53
CA ARG A 20 0.34 -11.71 -15.63
C ARG A 20 1.51 -12.60 -16.07
N ASN A 21 1.70 -13.78 -15.46
CA ASN A 21 2.82 -14.68 -15.71
C ASN A 21 4.18 -13.96 -15.69
N LEU A 22 4.37 -12.99 -14.79
CA LEU A 22 5.64 -12.27 -14.70
C LEU A 22 6.73 -13.22 -14.21
N ARG A 23 7.85 -13.29 -14.94
CA ARG A 23 9.06 -13.96 -14.46
C ARG A 23 9.85 -13.00 -13.57
N PHE A 24 10.15 -13.42 -12.35
CA PHE A 24 10.94 -12.63 -11.41
C PHE A 24 11.68 -13.56 -10.44
N THR A 25 12.72 -13.02 -9.81
CA THR A 25 13.44 -13.65 -8.70
C THR A 25 13.29 -12.79 -7.46
N THR A 26 12.90 -13.40 -6.35
CA THR A 26 12.83 -12.69 -5.06
C THR A 26 14.23 -12.58 -4.47
N VAL A 27 14.73 -11.35 -4.35
CA VAL A 27 16.05 -11.06 -3.74
C VAL A 27 15.95 -10.56 -2.29
N TYR A 28 14.75 -10.14 -1.87
CA TYR A 28 14.48 -9.64 -0.52
C TYR A 28 12.99 -9.79 -0.22
N GLU A 29 12.66 -10.17 1.02
CA GLU A 29 11.30 -10.42 1.48
C GLU A 29 11.06 -9.76 2.84
N THR A 30 9.90 -9.10 3.00
CA THR A 30 9.48 -8.46 4.26
C THR A 30 7.98 -8.21 4.30
N ALA A 31 7.39 -8.04 5.48
CA ALA A 31 5.99 -7.63 5.61
C ALA A 31 5.79 -6.11 5.46
N MET A 32 6.85 -5.32 5.61
CA MET A 32 6.78 -3.86 5.73
C MET A 32 7.04 -3.18 4.38
N ALA A 33 6.11 -2.32 3.95
CA ALA A 33 6.24 -1.59 2.68
C ALA A 33 7.44 -0.62 2.68
N ASP A 34 7.72 0.03 3.81
CA ASP A 34 8.85 0.96 3.93
C ASP A 34 10.21 0.28 3.73
N SER A 35 10.36 -0.96 4.21
CA SER A 35 11.56 -1.74 3.97
C SER A 35 11.74 -2.07 2.49
N LEU A 36 10.66 -2.40 1.77
CA LEU A 36 10.71 -2.61 0.31
C LEU A 36 11.05 -1.31 -0.43
N LYS A 37 10.49 -0.17 0.00
CA LYS A 37 10.82 1.16 -0.54
C LYS A 37 12.31 1.46 -0.39
N GLY A 38 12.88 1.23 0.79
CA GLY A 38 14.31 1.44 1.04
C GLY A 38 15.19 0.63 0.09
N MET A 39 14.86 -0.64 -0.14
CA MET A 39 15.58 -1.49 -1.09
C MET A 39 15.43 -1.01 -2.55
N ALA A 40 14.25 -0.50 -2.93
CA ALA A 40 14.03 0.05 -4.26
C ALA A 40 14.84 1.35 -4.48
N LEU A 41 14.90 2.23 -3.48
CA LEU A 41 15.71 3.45 -3.50
C LEU A 41 17.21 3.16 -3.63
N GLN A 42 17.67 2.05 -3.06
CA GLN A 42 19.05 1.59 -3.21
C GLN A 42 19.34 0.92 -4.56
N GLY A 43 18.35 0.84 -5.46
CA GLY A 43 18.51 0.22 -6.78
C GLY A 43 18.56 -1.31 -6.76
N LEU A 44 18.16 -1.95 -5.65
CA LEU A 44 18.26 -3.40 -5.47
C LEU A 44 17.10 -4.19 -6.11
N GLY A 45 16.18 -3.49 -6.79
CA GLY A 45 15.16 -4.10 -7.63
C GLY A 45 13.83 -3.33 -7.63
N ILE A 46 12.80 -3.98 -8.17
CA ILE A 46 11.45 -3.44 -8.28
C ILE A 46 10.61 -3.87 -7.06
N ALA A 47 9.82 -2.95 -6.53
CA ALA A 47 8.86 -3.17 -5.46
C ALA A 47 7.47 -2.67 -5.84
N TRP A 48 6.44 -3.42 -5.47
CA TRP A 48 5.07 -2.92 -5.39
C TRP A 48 4.86 -2.35 -3.99
N VAL A 49 4.52 -1.07 -3.90
CA VAL A 49 4.28 -0.36 -2.64
C VAL A 49 3.09 0.60 -2.79
N PRO A 50 2.40 0.98 -1.68
CA PRO A 50 1.33 1.97 -1.74
C PRO A 50 1.83 3.31 -2.29
N ARG A 51 1.08 3.95 -3.19
CA ARG A 51 1.47 5.24 -3.77
C ARG A 51 1.72 6.32 -2.72
N LEU A 52 0.92 6.31 -1.64
CA LEU A 52 1.05 7.25 -0.53
C LEU A 52 2.44 7.19 0.14
N SER A 53 3.08 6.00 0.23
CA SER A 53 4.37 5.85 0.91
C SER A 53 5.58 6.28 0.08
N VAL A 54 5.39 6.51 -1.23
CA VAL A 54 6.44 6.88 -2.20
C VAL A 54 6.18 8.22 -2.91
N ALA A 55 5.14 8.97 -2.51
CA ALA A 55 4.74 10.18 -3.22
C ALA A 55 5.88 11.20 -3.31
N ALA A 56 6.59 11.42 -2.19
CA ALA A 56 7.68 12.37 -2.12
C ALA A 56 8.91 11.93 -2.93
N GLU A 57 9.23 10.63 -2.93
CA GLU A 57 10.33 10.04 -3.71
C GLU A 57 10.04 10.10 -5.22
N LEU A 58 8.77 9.92 -5.62
CA LEU A 58 8.33 10.10 -7.01
C LEU A 58 8.42 11.57 -7.45
N GLU A 59 8.00 12.50 -6.59
CA GLU A 59 8.12 13.95 -6.85
C GLU A 59 9.58 14.40 -6.96
N ARG A 60 10.48 13.84 -6.16
CA ARG A 60 11.93 14.09 -6.24
C ARG A 60 12.63 13.37 -7.39
N GLY A 61 11.94 12.47 -8.09
CA GLY A 61 12.54 11.66 -9.16
C GLY A 61 13.52 10.58 -8.68
N GLU A 62 13.51 10.25 -7.39
CA GLU A 62 14.32 9.16 -6.80
C GLU A 62 13.74 7.79 -7.14
N LEU A 63 12.42 7.72 -7.36
CA LEU A 63 11.71 6.56 -7.85
C LEU A 63 10.92 6.91 -9.11
N VAL A 64 10.63 5.89 -9.91
CA VAL A 64 9.76 5.99 -11.08
C VAL A 64 8.76 4.84 -11.08
N VAL A 65 7.56 5.09 -11.59
CA VAL A 65 6.56 4.04 -11.77
C VAL A 65 7.00 3.12 -12.91
N CYS A 66 7.12 1.83 -12.62
CA CYS A 66 7.46 0.82 -13.62
C CYS A 66 6.19 0.25 -14.28
N GLY A 67 6.06 0.40 -15.60
CA GLY A 67 4.96 -0.15 -16.37
C GLY A 67 3.68 0.71 -16.36
N GLY A 68 2.63 0.19 -16.98
CA GLY A 68 1.34 0.88 -17.10
C GLY A 68 0.29 0.49 -16.05
N PRO A 69 -0.93 1.03 -16.16
CA PRO A 69 -2.03 0.83 -15.20
C PRO A 69 -2.39 -0.64 -14.94
N GLN A 70 -2.07 -1.55 -15.86
CA GLN A 70 -2.28 -2.99 -15.71
C GLN A 70 -1.48 -3.63 -14.56
N TRP A 71 -0.47 -2.93 -14.04
CA TRP A 71 0.36 -3.34 -12.90
C TRP A 71 -0.07 -2.71 -11.58
N HIS A 72 -1.13 -1.90 -11.59
CA HIS A 72 -1.63 -1.25 -10.39
C HIS A 72 -2.63 -2.18 -9.68
N VAL A 73 -2.47 -2.29 -8.36
CA VAL A 73 -3.44 -2.96 -7.49
C VAL A 73 -4.23 -1.88 -6.75
N PRO A 74 -5.55 -1.76 -6.97
CA PRO A 74 -6.36 -0.78 -6.26
C PRO A 74 -6.37 -1.09 -4.76
N LEU A 75 -6.20 -0.05 -3.94
CA LEU A 75 -6.16 -0.14 -2.49
C LEU A 75 -7.09 0.90 -1.88
N GLU A 76 -7.90 0.47 -0.93
CA GLU A 76 -8.78 1.34 -0.16
C GLU A 76 -8.46 1.23 1.33
N ILE A 77 -8.42 2.38 2.01
CA ILE A 77 -8.30 2.43 3.46
C ILE A 77 -9.70 2.57 4.04
N ARG A 78 -10.12 1.58 4.84
CA ARG A 78 -11.45 1.54 5.45
C ARG A 78 -11.33 1.56 6.97
N LEU A 79 -12.12 2.41 7.60
CA LEU A 79 -12.26 2.46 9.05
C LEU A 79 -13.40 1.56 9.48
N TYR A 80 -13.20 0.82 10.58
CA TYR A 80 -14.23 -0.04 11.17
C TYR A 80 -14.39 0.29 12.65
N ARG A 81 -15.63 0.27 13.14
CA ARG A 81 -15.94 0.34 14.57
C ARG A 81 -16.97 -0.71 14.95
N CYS A 82 -16.88 -1.21 16.18
CA CYS A 82 -17.92 -2.09 16.72
C CYS A 82 -19.19 -1.27 16.99
N ALA A 83 -20.30 -1.66 16.35
CA ALA A 83 -21.59 -0.98 16.52
C ALA A 83 -22.15 -1.09 17.96
N LEU A 84 -21.76 -2.15 18.69
CA LEU A 84 -22.20 -2.42 20.06
C LEU A 84 -21.48 -1.56 21.12
N VAL A 85 -20.30 -0.99 20.78
CA VAL A 85 -19.50 -0.20 21.72
C VAL A 85 -19.94 1.26 21.72
N ARG A 86 -20.52 1.73 22.84
CA ARG A 86 -21.08 3.09 22.98
C ARG A 86 -20.23 4.07 23.79
N LYS A 87 -18.90 3.90 23.80
CA LYS A 87 -17.98 4.83 24.49
C LYS A 87 -18.09 6.25 23.89
N ALA A 88 -18.31 7.26 24.72
CA ALA A 88 -18.48 8.64 24.28
C ALA A 88 -17.29 9.15 23.44
N ASN A 89 -16.06 8.86 23.88
CA ASN A 89 -14.84 9.25 23.19
C ASN A 89 -14.71 8.62 21.80
N VAL A 90 -15.14 7.35 21.63
CA VAL A 90 -15.15 6.66 20.34
C VAL A 90 -16.16 7.32 19.40
N ARG A 91 -17.36 7.69 19.90
CA ARG A 91 -18.35 8.41 19.08
C ARG A 91 -17.90 9.81 18.69
N LEU A 92 -17.16 10.50 19.56
CA LEU A 92 -16.61 11.82 19.25
C LEU A 92 -15.52 11.70 18.17
N LEU A 93 -14.59 10.76 18.32
CA LEU A 93 -13.56 10.48 17.31
C LEU A 93 -14.18 10.11 15.97
N TRP A 94 -15.15 9.20 15.97
CA TRP A 94 -15.81 8.73 14.76
C TRP A 94 -16.50 9.87 14.00
N ARG A 95 -17.24 10.75 14.70
CA ARG A 95 -17.85 11.94 14.08
C ARG A 95 -16.83 12.90 13.46
N LYS A 96 -15.66 13.07 14.10
CA LYS A 96 -14.58 13.88 13.53
C LYS A 96 -14.00 13.24 12.26
N LEU A 97 -13.82 11.92 12.26
CA LEU A 97 -13.31 11.18 11.10
C LEU A 97 -14.30 11.19 9.93
N GLU A 98 -15.61 11.10 10.20
CA GLU A 98 -16.67 11.25 9.19
C GLU A 98 -16.63 12.63 8.50
N GLY A 99 -16.40 13.70 9.27
CA GLY A 99 -16.26 15.06 8.71
C GLY A 99 -14.98 15.28 7.88
N GLY A 100 -13.91 14.53 8.17
CA GLY A 100 -12.65 14.57 7.41
C GLY A 100 -12.69 13.73 6.13
N ALA A 101 -13.36 12.57 6.16
CA ALA A 101 -13.45 11.67 5.01
C ALA A 101 -14.16 12.28 3.79
N ALA A 102 -15.07 13.23 3.99
CA ALA A 102 -15.74 13.95 2.92
C ALA A 102 -14.82 14.87 2.11
N GLN A 103 -13.60 15.16 2.58
CA GLN A 103 -12.68 16.13 1.98
C GLN A 103 -11.55 15.49 1.16
N THR A 104 -11.38 14.16 1.21
CA THR A 104 -10.25 13.45 0.55
C THR A 104 -10.68 12.67 -0.71
N GLY A 105 -11.92 12.86 -1.17
CA GLY A 105 -12.52 12.17 -2.32
C GLY A 105 -12.69 13.04 -3.58
N ALA A 106 -11.76 13.96 -3.84
CA ALA A 106 -11.71 14.76 -5.07
C ALA A 106 -10.39 14.54 -5.81
#